data_AF-A0A2T5RI72-F1
#
_entry.id   AF-A0A2T5RI72-F1
#
_cell.length_a   1.000
_cell.length_b   1.000
_cell.length_c   1.000
_cell.angle_alpha   90.00
_cell.angle_beta   90.00
_cell.angle_gamma   90.00
#
_symmetry.space_group_name_H-M   'P 1'
#
loop_
_entity.id
_entity.type
_entity.pdbx_description
1 polymer ?
#
loop_
_entity_poly.entity_id
_entity_poly.type
_entity_poly.pdbx_seq_one_letter_code
_entity_poly.pdbx_strand_id
1 'polypeptide(L)' 'MKSVAGEYISLNNLLKPKNNVEAFIWITDGKGWKTAKRPLRETFDKIDYLFTTKLIAEGALEEVLR' A
#
# COMPACT_ATOMS: atom_id res chain seq x y z
N MET A 1 12.38 -8.13 -5.08
CA MET A 1 11.21 -7.59 -4.36
C MET A 1 11.48 -6.31 -3.55
N LYS A 2 12.74 -5.94 -3.28
CA LYS A 2 13.04 -4.61 -2.69
C LYS A 2 12.63 -3.44 -3.60
N SER A 3 12.72 -3.63 -4.93
CA SER A 3 12.43 -2.59 -5.92
C SER A 3 10.98 -2.10 -5.89
N VAL A 4 10.00 -3.02 -6.03
CA VAL A 4 8.58 -2.65 -6.10
C VAL A 4 8.10 -1.94 -4.82
N ALA A 5 8.46 -2.45 -3.64
CA ALA A 5 8.12 -1.81 -2.36
C ALA A 5 8.71 -0.39 -2.26
N GLY A 6 10.00 -0.23 -2.59
CA GLY A 6 10.66 1.07 -2.58
C GLY A 6 10.08 2.06 -3.58
N GLU A 7 9.73 1.60 -4.79
CA GLU A 7 9.09 2.41 -5.83
C GLU A 7 7.72 2.92 -5.37
N TYR A 8 6.90 2.07 -4.74
CA TYR A 8 5.56 2.44 -4.29
C TYR A 8 5.61 3.39 -3.09
N ILE A 9 6.58 3.23 -2.20
CA ILE A 9 6.86 4.19 -1.13
C ILE A 9 7.24 5.55 -1.73
N SER A 10 8.11 5.55 -2.75
CA SER A 10 8.56 6.78 -3.41
C SER A 10 7.40 7.47 -4.13
N LEU A 11 6.53 6.70 -4.79
CA LEU A 11 5.32 7.20 -5.43
C LEU A 11 4.33 7.77 -4.40
N ASN A 12 4.05 7.06 -3.31
CA ASN A 12 3.20 7.56 -2.22
C ASN A 12 3.69 8.92 -1.71
N ASN A 13 4.99 9.04 -1.46
CA ASN A 13 5.60 10.29 -0.99
C ASN A 13 5.54 11.42 -2.03
N LEU A 14 5.61 11.09 -3.32
CA LEU A 14 5.48 12.05 -4.41
C LEU A 14 4.04 12.59 -4.53
N LEU A 15 3.04 11.72 -4.32
CA LEU A 15 1.63 12.06 -4.51
C LEU A 15 1.03 12.80 -3.30
N LYS A 16 1.49 12.50 -2.07
CA LYS A 16 1.20 13.29 -0.86
C LYS A 16 1.51 14.80 -1.07
N PRO A 17 0.91 15.71 -0.28
CA PRO A 17 0.00 16.83 -0.65
C PRO A 17 0.43 17.78 -1.78
N LYS A 18 1.59 17.60 -2.42
CA LYS A 18 2.06 18.40 -3.54
C LYS A 18 1.20 18.32 -4.81
N ASN A 19 0.31 17.32 -4.94
CA ASN A 19 -0.38 17.01 -6.20
C ASN A 19 -1.92 16.90 -6.11
N ASN A 20 -2.58 17.43 -5.08
CA ASN A 20 -4.04 17.28 -4.87
C ASN A 20 -4.52 15.82 -4.85
N VAL A 21 -3.65 14.88 -4.46
CA VAL A 21 -4.02 13.47 -4.28
C VAL A 21 -4.33 13.25 -2.80
N GLU A 22 -5.58 12.89 -2.50
CA GLU A 22 -6.06 12.66 -1.13
C GLU A 22 -5.52 11.36 -0.53
N ALA A 23 -5.46 10.29 -1.34
CA ALA A 23 -5.02 8.98 -0.90
C ALA A 23 -4.32 8.21 -2.02
N PHE A 24 -3.22 7.53 -1.66
CA PHE A 24 -2.63 6.49 -2.48
C PHE A 24 -2.99 5.13 -1.88
N ILE A 25 -3.69 4.29 -2.64
CA ILE A 25 -4.18 2.98 -2.20
C ILE A 25 -3.42 1.88 -2.94
N TRP A 26 -2.74 1.00 -2.21
CA TRP A 26 -2.07 -0.17 -2.77
C TRP A 26 -2.86 -1.45 -2.48
N ILE A 27 -3.26 -2.18 -3.52
CA ILE A 27 -3.89 -3.51 -3.41
C ILE A 27 -2.89 -4.61 -3.82
N THR A 28 -2.82 -5.70 -3.06
CA THR A 28 -1.90 -6.83 -3.28
C THR A 28 -2.55 -8.20 -3.00
N ASP A 29 -2.09 -9.26 -3.67
CA ASP A 29 -2.52 -10.65 -3.40
C ASP A 29 -1.76 -11.29 -2.21
N GLY A 30 -0.82 -10.56 -1.62
CA GLY A 30 -0.10 -10.98 -0.42
C GLY A 30 1.04 -11.99 -0.65
N LYS A 31 1.16 -12.60 -1.84
CA LYS A 31 2.03 -13.77 -2.04
C LYS A 31 3.51 -13.45 -1.89
N GLY A 32 3.96 -12.33 -2.48
CA GLY A 32 5.35 -11.89 -2.41
C GLY A 32 5.82 -11.62 -0.97
N TRP A 33 4.91 -11.22 -0.09
CA TRP A 33 5.25 -10.85 1.28
C TRP A 33 5.57 -12.03 2.20
N LYS A 34 5.17 -13.25 1.81
CA LYS A 34 5.50 -14.47 2.57
C LYS A 34 7.01 -14.65 2.73
N THR A 35 7.81 -14.23 1.75
CA THR A 35 9.27 -14.35 1.73
C THR A 35 10.00 -13.02 1.94
N ALA A 36 9.31 -11.87 1.88
CA ALA A 36 9.89 -10.53 2.02
C ALA A 36 9.32 -9.74 3.20
N LYS A 37 9.35 -10.33 4.41
CA LYS A 37 8.77 -9.75 5.63
C LYS A 37 9.39 -8.39 6.02
N ARG A 38 10.70 -8.22 5.84
CA ARG A 38 11.39 -6.95 6.18
C ARG A 38 10.97 -5.79 5.24
N PRO A 39 11.04 -5.93 3.91
CA PRO A 39 10.47 -4.92 3.00
C PRO A 39 8.98 -4.65 3.22
N LEU A 40 8.19 -5.68 3.56
CA LEU A 40 6.78 -5.48 3.91
C LEU A 40 6.64 -4.52 5.09
N ARG A 41 7.40 -4.75 6.17
CA ARG A 41 7.32 -3.91 7.37
C ARG A 41 7.65 -2.45 7.06
N GLU A 42 8.74 -2.23 6.32
CA GLU A 42 9.15 -0.89 5.86
C GLU A 42 8.08 -0.20 5.00
N THR A 43 7.29 -0.99 4.26
CA THR A 43 6.16 -0.51 3.44
C THR A 43 4.96 -0.15 4.31
N PHE A 44 4.59 -1.04 5.24
CA PHE A 44 3.48 -0.86 6.18
C PHE A 44 3.66 0.40 7.03
N ASP A 45 4.90 0.71 7.42
CA ASP A 45 5.22 1.89 8.22
C ASP A 45 5.15 3.21 7.40
N LYS A 46 5.02 3.14 6.06
CA LYS A 46 5.13 4.31 5.17
C LYS A 46 3.96 4.52 4.21
N ILE A 47 3.12 3.52 3.98
CA ILE A 47 1.95 3.59 3.10
C ILE A 47 0.72 3.40 3.95
N ASP A 48 -0.12 4.45 3.99
CA ASP A 48 -1.26 4.52 4.89
C ASP A 48 -2.36 3.52 4.49
N TYR A 49 -2.52 3.27 3.19
CA TYR A 49 -3.57 2.41 2.64
C TYR A 49 -2.97 1.25 1.84
N LEU A 50 -2.78 0.11 2.52
CA LEU A 50 -2.34 -1.15 1.94
C LEU A 50 -3.38 -2.25 2.19
N PHE A 51 -3.98 -2.76 1.13
CA PHE A 51 -5.03 -3.77 1.17
C PHE A 51 -4.57 -5.08 0.57
N THR A 52 -4.99 -6.19 1.20
CA THR A 52 -4.96 -7.50 0.54
C THR A 52 -6.28 -7.72 -0.20
N THR A 53 -6.28 -8.57 -1.22
CA THR A 53 -7.53 -8.98 -1.90
C THR A 53 -8.57 -9.57 -0.93
N LYS A 54 -8.13 -10.17 0.19
CA LYS A 54 -9.01 -10.61 1.28
C LYS A 54 -9.73 -9.42 1.92
N LEU A 55 -9.00 -8.36 2.29
CA LEU A 55 -9.60 -7.16 2.90
C LEU A 55 -10.58 -6.48 1.95
N ILE A 56 -10.28 -6.47 0.65
CA ILE A 56 -11.22 -5.97 -0.38
C ILE A 56 -12.51 -6.80 -0.37
N ALA A 57 -12.41 -8.12 -0.37
CA ALA A 57 -13.59 -8.99 -0.31
C ALA A 57 -14.40 -8.85 0.99
N GLU A 58 -13.76 -8.38 2.06
CA GLU A 58 -14.38 -8.11 3.36
C GLU A 58 -14.98 -6.69 3.47
N GLY A 59 -14.88 -5.86 2.43
CA GLY A 59 -15.49 -4.54 2.39
C GLY A 59 -14.64 -3.41 2.99
N ALA A 60 -13.36 -3.65 3.24
CA ALA A 60 -12.49 -2.68 3.92
C ALA A 60 -12.15 -1.45 3.06
N LEU A 61 -12.25 -1.55 1.72
CA LEU A 61 -11.99 -0.42 0.84
C LEU A 61 -13.11 0.61 0.93
N GLU A 62 -14.34 0.15 1.07
CA GLU A 62 -15.56 0.93 1.22
C GLU A 62 -15.59 1.73 2.52
N GLU A 63 -14.81 1.34 3.53
CA GLU A 63 -14.65 2.13 4.76
C GLU A 63 -13.75 3.35 4.55
N VAL A 64 -12.77 3.26 3.64
CA VAL A 64 -11.82 4.35 3.34
C VAL A 64 -12.36 5.32 2.30
N LEU A 65 -13.22 4.87 1.39
CA LEU A 65 -13.78 5.69 0.31
C LEU A 65 -15.06 6.46 0.69
N ARG A 66 -15.50 6.39 1.96
CA ARG A 66 -16.65 7.14 2.48
C ARG A 66 -16.29 8.58 2.81
#